data_AF-A0A975TAZ1-F1
#
_entry.id   AF-A0A975TAZ1-F1
#
_cell.length_a   1.000
_cell.length_b   1.000
_cell.length_c   1.000
_cell.angle_alpha   90.00
_cell.angle_beta   90.00
_cell.angle_gamma   90.00
#
_symmetry.space_group_name_H-M   'P 1'
#
loop_
_entity.id
_entity.type
_entity.pdbx_description
1 polymer ?
#
loop_
_entity_poly.entity_id
_entity_poly.type
_entity_poly.pdbx_seq_one_letter_code
_entity_poly.pdbx_strand_id
1 'polypeptide(L)'
;MRRKSPGRSATTSRPASGFPTPNFNFTTIAILGGVLVLGIGIGIAFSSTTTLSPTNVASREFIDTKAPNPEICVQYGASAMVMDARIFVTLNPFNVYIAQPSMRPGCVLRQNNWAILEQRKLVTSDQVRECKNRLNTFGFTGNLDTDKPDIRCIYQNESAQNFFLSQPGAVAPSQDTERF
;
A
#
# COMPACT_ATOMS: atom_id res chain seq x y z
N MET A 1 78.36 8.96 13.04
CA MET A 1 78.71 8.85 11.61
C MET A 1 77.74 7.89 10.92
N ARG A 2 77.22 8.31 9.76
CA ARG A 2 76.48 7.56 8.72
C ARG A 2 75.14 6.88 9.07
N ARG A 3 74.06 7.67 8.95
CA ARG A 3 72.66 7.23 8.80
C ARG A 3 72.45 6.71 7.36
N LYS A 4 71.94 5.48 7.23
CA LYS A 4 71.73 4.73 5.97
C LYS A 4 70.54 5.33 5.20
N SER A 5 70.72 5.63 3.90
CA SER A 5 69.66 6.13 3.00
C SER A 5 68.63 5.05 2.67
N PRO A 6 67.34 5.39 2.42
CA PRO A 6 66.37 4.46 1.89
C PRO A 6 66.56 4.34 0.36
N GLY A 7 66.75 3.11 -0.12
CA GLY A 7 66.76 2.81 -1.55
C GLY A 7 65.37 3.00 -2.15
N ARG A 8 65.28 3.77 -3.23
CA ARG A 8 64.11 3.87 -4.10
C ARG A 8 63.88 2.50 -4.76
N SER A 9 62.79 1.82 -4.42
CA SER A 9 62.30 0.68 -5.18
C SER A 9 61.80 1.19 -6.54
N ALA A 10 62.46 0.76 -7.62
CA ALA A 10 61.96 0.95 -8.97
C ALA A 10 60.71 0.07 -9.15
N THR A 11 59.57 0.70 -9.42
CA THR A 11 58.35 0.00 -9.83
C THR A 11 58.58 -0.53 -11.24
N THR A 12 58.86 -1.83 -11.35
CA THR A 12 58.80 -2.56 -12.61
C THR A 12 57.36 -2.51 -13.11
N SER A 13 57.13 -1.76 -14.18
CA SER A 13 55.88 -1.76 -14.95
C SER A 13 55.66 -3.14 -15.55
N ARG A 14 54.77 -3.91 -14.93
CA ARG A 14 54.21 -5.13 -15.51
C ARG A 14 53.38 -4.70 -16.73
N PRO A 15 53.56 -5.30 -17.93
CA PRO A 15 52.71 -4.95 -19.06
C PRO A 15 51.27 -5.29 -18.71
N ALA A 16 50.37 -4.34 -18.96
CA ALA A 16 48.93 -4.56 -18.87
C ALA A 16 48.59 -5.74 -19.79
N SER A 17 48.20 -6.86 -19.18
CA SER A 17 47.58 -7.98 -19.86
C SER A 17 46.34 -7.44 -20.58
N GLY A 18 46.43 -7.34 -21.91
CA GLY A 18 45.34 -6.91 -22.75
C GLY A 18 44.09 -7.73 -22.46
N PHE A 19 42.96 -7.03 -22.31
CA PHE A 19 41.67 -7.67 -22.43
C PHE A 19 41.63 -8.37 -23.78
N PRO A 20 41.41 -9.70 -23.85
CA PRO A 20 41.20 -10.34 -25.13
C PRO A 20 39.95 -9.72 -25.74
N THR A 21 40.13 -9.01 -26.85
CA THR A 21 39.00 -8.61 -27.70
C THR A 21 38.30 -9.89 -28.10
N PRO A 22 37.02 -10.08 -27.73
CA PRO A 22 36.30 -11.28 -28.10
C PRO A 22 36.17 -11.29 -29.62
N ASN A 23 36.87 -12.21 -30.26
CA ASN A 23 36.61 -12.59 -31.64
C ASN A 23 35.27 -13.32 -31.65
N PHE A 24 34.18 -12.57 -31.67
CA PHE A 24 32.84 -13.12 -31.69
C PHE A 24 32.63 -13.82 -33.03
N ASN A 25 32.81 -15.14 -33.02
CA ASN A 25 32.40 -15.97 -34.13
C ASN A 25 30.88 -15.85 -34.31
N PHE A 26 30.41 -15.79 -35.55
CA PHE A 26 28.99 -15.66 -35.87
C PHE A 26 28.14 -16.76 -35.21
N THR A 27 28.71 -17.96 -35.09
CA THR A 27 28.13 -19.09 -34.37
C THR A 27 27.93 -18.81 -32.88
N THR A 28 28.88 -18.16 -32.22
CA THR A 28 28.78 -17.78 -30.80
C THR A 28 27.71 -16.72 -30.58
N ILE A 29 27.61 -15.72 -31.47
CA ILE A 29 26.55 -14.70 -31.41
C ILE A 29 25.17 -15.34 -31.60
N ALA A 30 25.03 -16.26 -32.56
CA ALA A 30 23.78 -16.97 -32.81
C ALA A 30 23.33 -17.82 -31.61
N ILE A 31 24.28 -18.50 -30.94
CA ILE A 31 23.99 -19.28 -29.73
C ILE A 31 23.56 -18.36 -28.58
N LEU A 32 24.28 -17.25 -28.34
CA LEU A 32 23.94 -16.30 -27.28
C LEU A 32 22.57 -15.62 -27.53
N GLY A 33 22.28 -15.25 -28.78
CA GLY A 33 20.98 -14.72 -29.18
C GLY A 33 19.86 -15.74 -28.98
N GLY A 34 20.10 -17.01 -29.34
CA GLY A 34 19.14 -18.10 -29.13
C GLY A 34 18.82 -18.32 -27.65
N VAL A 35 19.86 -18.39 -26.79
CA VAL A 35 19.69 -18.54 -25.34
C VAL A 35 18.97 -17.33 -24.74
N LEU A 36 19.24 -16.12 -25.21
CA LEU A 36 18.56 -14.90 -24.75
C LEU A 36 17.07 -14.91 -25.10
N VAL A 37 16.71 -15.22 -26.35
CA VAL A 37 15.30 -15.29 -26.79
C VAL A 37 14.55 -16.37 -26.02
N LEU A 38 15.20 -17.52 -25.79
CA LEU A 38 14.62 -18.63 -25.03
C LEU A 38 14.47 -18.26 -23.54
N GLY A 39 15.44 -17.54 -22.97
CA GLY A 39 15.38 -16.99 -21.61
C GLY A 39 14.28 -15.93 -21.44
N ILE A 40 14.08 -15.05 -22.42
CA ILE A 40 12.99 -14.07 -22.44
C ILE A 40 11.64 -14.79 -22.58
N GLY A 41 11.52 -15.78 -23.47
CA GLY A 41 10.28 -16.55 -23.65
C GLY A 41 9.87 -17.31 -22.39
N ILE A 42 10.84 -17.97 -21.73
CA ILE A 42 10.63 -18.65 -20.45
C ILE A 42 10.32 -17.64 -19.35
N GLY A 43 11.06 -16.53 -19.28
CA GLY A 43 10.85 -15.46 -18.29
C GLY A 43 9.44 -14.87 -18.38
N ILE A 44 8.97 -14.55 -19.59
CA ILE A 44 7.60 -14.03 -19.81
C ILE A 44 6.57 -15.09 -19.42
N ALA A 45 6.78 -16.37 -19.76
CA ALA A 45 5.86 -17.44 -19.37
C ALA A 45 5.77 -17.58 -17.83
N PHE A 46 6.89 -17.57 -17.11
CA PHE A 46 6.91 -17.63 -15.64
C PHE A 46 6.38 -16.34 -14.98
N SER A 47 6.67 -15.15 -15.53
CA SER A 47 6.10 -13.88 -15.06
C SER A 47 4.60 -13.78 -15.32
N SER A 48 4.08 -14.49 -16.32
CA SER A 48 2.63 -14.53 -16.62
C SER A 48 1.88 -15.57 -15.79
N THR A 49 2.55 -16.63 -15.31
CA THR A 49 1.95 -17.69 -14.50
C THR A 49 2.18 -17.54 -13.01
N THR A 50 2.68 -16.40 -12.52
CA THR A 50 2.50 -16.07 -11.10
C THR A 50 1.02 -15.80 -10.87
N THR A 51 0.27 -16.86 -10.57
CA THR A 51 -0.96 -16.78 -9.82
C THR A 51 -0.62 -16.14 -8.49
N LEU A 52 -0.69 -14.80 -8.46
CA LEU A 52 -0.73 -14.02 -7.25
C LEU A 52 -2.00 -14.48 -6.52
N SER A 53 -1.85 -15.46 -5.63
CA SER A 53 -2.84 -15.69 -4.58
C SER A 53 -3.13 -14.30 -3.98
N PRO A 54 -4.38 -13.81 -4.02
CA PRO A 54 -4.71 -12.42 -3.73
C PRO A 54 -4.74 -12.21 -2.21
N THR A 55 -3.63 -12.50 -1.54
CA THR A 55 -3.41 -12.20 -0.12
C THR A 55 -2.67 -10.89 0.07
N ASN A 56 -2.18 -10.27 -1.01
CA ASN A 56 -1.47 -9.00 -0.98
C ASN A 56 -2.37 -7.86 -1.47
N VAL A 57 -2.84 -7.06 -0.53
CA VAL A 57 -3.47 -5.75 -0.72
C VAL A 57 -2.41 -4.67 -1.04
N ALA A 58 -1.47 -5.00 -1.94
CA ALA A 58 -0.20 -4.30 -2.10
C ALA A 58 -0.27 -3.00 -2.92
N SER A 59 -1.45 -2.61 -3.43
CA SER A 59 -1.58 -1.40 -4.25
C SER A 59 -2.90 -0.70 -3.95
N ARG A 60 -2.85 0.62 -3.77
CA ARG A 60 -4.04 1.47 -3.56
C ARG A 60 -5.07 1.26 -4.67
N GLU A 61 -4.59 1.10 -5.90
CA GLU A 61 -5.39 0.73 -7.08
C GLU A 61 -6.21 -0.56 -6.89
N PHE A 62 -5.66 -1.57 -6.21
CA PHE A 62 -6.38 -2.81 -5.92
C PHE A 62 -7.50 -2.58 -4.89
N ILE A 63 -7.31 -1.66 -3.95
CA ILE A 63 -8.35 -1.32 -2.95
C ILE A 63 -9.42 -0.45 -3.60
N ASP A 64 -9.02 0.51 -4.43
CA ASP A 64 -9.91 1.43 -5.15
C ASP A 64 -10.82 0.68 -6.14
N THR A 65 -10.26 -0.23 -6.95
CA THR A 65 -11.04 -1.01 -7.92
C THR A 65 -11.92 -2.08 -7.29
N LYS A 66 -11.65 -2.48 -6.05
CA LYS A 66 -12.45 -3.47 -5.30
C LYS A 66 -13.46 -2.82 -4.36
N ALA A 67 -13.42 -1.50 -4.19
CA ALA A 67 -14.36 -0.77 -3.37
C ALA A 67 -15.81 -1.01 -3.83
N PRO A 68 -16.79 -1.06 -2.90
CA PRO A 68 -18.18 -1.14 -3.29
C PRO A 68 -18.59 0.16 -3.99
N ASN A 69 -19.14 0.06 -5.21
CA ASN A 69 -19.47 1.23 -6.05
C ASN A 69 -18.27 2.19 -6.19
N PRO A 70 -17.20 1.80 -6.90
CA PRO A 70 -15.93 2.53 -6.92
C PRO A 70 -16.09 3.98 -7.41
N GLU A 71 -17.01 4.23 -8.34
CA GLU A 71 -17.31 5.58 -8.84
C GLU A 71 -17.87 6.47 -7.73
N ILE A 72 -18.76 5.93 -6.90
CA ILE A 72 -19.34 6.65 -5.75
C ILE A 72 -18.25 6.92 -4.71
N CYS A 73 -17.40 5.94 -4.44
CA CYS A 73 -16.35 6.07 -3.44
C CYS A 73 -15.31 7.11 -3.80
N VAL A 74 -14.87 7.14 -5.06
CA VAL A 74 -13.91 8.15 -5.51
C VAL A 74 -14.53 9.55 -5.50
N GLN A 75 -15.79 9.70 -5.93
CA GLN A 75 -16.46 11.00 -6.02
C GLN A 75 -16.86 11.57 -4.65
N TYR A 76 -17.43 10.73 -3.80
CA TYR A 76 -18.10 11.19 -2.57
C TYR A 76 -17.37 10.82 -1.28
N GLY A 77 -16.26 10.07 -1.36
CA GLY A 77 -15.58 9.51 -0.22
C GLY A 77 -14.13 9.11 -0.48
N ALA A 78 -13.74 7.99 0.11
CA ALA A 78 -12.50 7.27 -0.12
C ALA A 78 -12.74 5.75 -0.03
N SER A 79 -12.00 4.98 -0.82
CA SER A 79 -11.95 3.53 -0.67
C SER A 79 -11.34 3.17 0.70
N ALA A 80 -11.84 2.10 1.29
CA ALA A 80 -11.43 1.68 2.62
C ALA A 80 -11.31 0.16 2.71
N MET A 81 -10.49 -0.28 3.65
CA MET A 81 -10.38 -1.68 4.03
C MET A 81 -11.07 -1.86 5.37
N VAL A 82 -12.21 -2.54 5.37
CA VAL A 82 -12.98 -2.81 6.58
C VAL A 82 -12.48 -4.10 7.20
N MET A 83 -12.14 -4.06 8.48
CA MET A 83 -11.60 -5.20 9.23
C MET A 83 -12.58 -5.59 10.33
N ASP A 84 -13.00 -6.85 10.35
CA ASP A 84 -13.72 -7.41 11.50
C ASP A 84 -12.73 -8.21 12.35
N ALA A 85 -12.30 -7.62 13.47
CA ALA A 85 -11.34 -8.21 14.39
C ALA A 85 -12.04 -8.63 15.69
N ARG A 86 -11.55 -9.73 16.30
CA ARG A 86 -11.93 -10.11 17.67
C ARG A 86 -10.74 -9.90 18.59
N ILE A 87 -10.94 -9.07 19.59
CA ILE A 87 -9.95 -8.75 20.63
C ILE A 87 -10.41 -9.45 21.91
N PHE A 88 -9.55 -10.29 22.47
CA PHE A 88 -9.80 -11.00 23.71
C PHE A 88 -8.94 -10.39 24.82
N VAL A 89 -9.58 -9.97 25.91
CA VAL A 89 -8.90 -9.43 27.09
C VAL A 89 -9.18 -10.34 28.27
N THR A 90 -8.15 -10.92 28.86
CA THR A 90 -8.24 -11.65 30.12
C THR A 90 -7.80 -10.71 31.25
N LEU A 91 -8.39 -10.82 32.44
CA LEU A 91 -8.04 -9.96 33.60
C LEU A 91 -7.25 -10.69 34.69
N ASN A 92 -7.14 -12.02 34.60
CA ASN A 92 -6.36 -12.83 35.54
C ASN A 92 -5.88 -14.14 34.88
N PRO A 93 -4.65 -14.21 34.37
CA PRO A 93 -3.68 -13.11 34.23
C PRO A 93 -4.13 -12.08 33.17
N PHE A 94 -3.67 -10.83 33.27
CA PHE A 94 -3.98 -9.80 32.27
C PHE A 94 -3.26 -10.07 30.95
N ASN A 95 -4.00 -10.40 29.89
CA ASN A 95 -3.46 -10.62 28.54
C ASN A 95 -4.43 -10.11 27.48
N VAL A 96 -3.88 -9.71 26.33
CA VAL A 96 -4.65 -9.27 25.17
C VAL A 96 -4.26 -10.12 23.96
N TYR A 97 -5.24 -10.72 23.29
CA TYR A 97 -5.05 -11.51 22.08
C TYR A 97 -5.89 -10.94 20.95
N ILE A 98 -5.37 -11.02 19.72
CA ILE A 98 -6.08 -10.63 18.51
C ILE A 98 -6.23 -11.86 17.60
N ALA A 99 -7.47 -12.15 17.20
CA ALA A 99 -7.71 -13.15 16.17
C ALA A 99 -7.38 -12.58 14.79
N GLN A 100 -7.06 -13.45 13.82
CA GLN A 100 -6.89 -13.05 12.44
C GLN A 100 -8.15 -12.31 11.94
N PRO A 101 -8.06 -11.03 11.53
CA PRO A 101 -9.21 -10.27 11.09
C PRO A 101 -9.66 -10.69 9.70
N SER A 102 -10.97 -10.67 9.45
CA SER A 102 -11.48 -10.75 8.09
C SER A 102 -11.48 -9.37 7.43
N MET A 103 -10.93 -9.30 6.22
CA MET A 103 -10.78 -8.08 5.44
C MET A 103 -11.86 -8.01 4.37
N ARG A 104 -12.58 -6.88 4.28
CA ARG A 104 -13.59 -6.62 3.25
C ARG A 104 -13.35 -5.25 2.62
N PRO A 105 -13.55 -5.09 1.31
CA PRO A 105 -13.54 -3.76 0.70
C PRO A 105 -14.73 -2.96 1.21
N GLY A 106 -14.49 -1.68 1.46
CA GLY A 106 -15.49 -0.74 1.91
C GLY A 106 -15.21 0.65 1.41
N CYS A 107 -16.02 1.58 1.89
CA CYS A 107 -16.01 2.95 1.45
C CYS A 107 -16.39 3.86 2.61
N VAL A 108 -15.63 4.94 2.79
CA VAL A 108 -15.95 5.97 3.79
C VAL A 108 -16.36 7.22 3.05
N LEU A 109 -17.57 7.70 3.30
CA LEU A 109 -18.10 8.91 2.68
C LEU A 109 -17.55 10.16 3.37
N ARG A 110 -17.40 11.24 2.59
CA ARG A 110 -17.13 12.57 3.15
C ARG A 110 -18.38 13.13 3.84
N GLN A 111 -18.17 13.91 4.90
CA GLN A 111 -19.24 14.49 5.73
C GLN A 111 -20.31 15.27 4.96
N ASN A 112 -19.91 15.95 3.88
CA ASN A 112 -20.78 16.75 3.03
C ASN A 112 -21.62 15.94 2.03
N ASN A 113 -21.34 14.65 1.85
CA ASN A 113 -21.92 13.84 0.78
C ASN A 113 -22.89 12.75 1.27
N TRP A 114 -23.30 12.76 2.54
CA TRP A 114 -24.19 11.75 3.12
C TRP A 114 -25.59 11.72 2.52
N ALA A 115 -26.01 12.81 1.86
CA ALA A 115 -27.31 12.91 1.19
C ALA A 115 -27.53 11.80 0.17
N ILE A 116 -26.45 11.22 -0.41
CA ILE A 116 -26.56 10.08 -1.33
C ILE A 116 -27.20 8.85 -0.68
N LEU A 117 -26.94 8.61 0.61
CA LEU A 117 -27.50 7.47 1.33
C LEU A 117 -28.98 7.72 1.67
N GLU A 118 -29.36 8.96 2.01
CA GLU A 118 -30.75 9.35 2.25
C GLU A 118 -31.60 9.28 0.97
N GLN A 119 -31.07 9.81 -0.14
CA GLN A 119 -31.74 9.80 -1.45
C GLN A 119 -32.05 8.37 -1.91
N ARG A 120 -31.13 7.43 -1.63
CA ARG A 120 -31.29 6.00 -1.91
C ARG A 120 -32.12 5.27 -0.86
N LYS A 121 -32.61 5.97 0.18
CA LYS A 121 -33.38 5.43 1.31
C LYS A 121 -32.64 4.33 2.07
N LEU A 122 -31.31 4.40 2.11
CA LEU A 122 -30.45 3.45 2.82
C LEU A 122 -30.22 3.86 4.28
N VAL A 123 -30.44 5.14 4.59
CA VAL A 123 -30.45 5.69 5.95
C VAL A 123 -31.62 6.66 6.10
N THR A 124 -32.07 6.87 7.34
CA THR A 124 -33.12 7.84 7.67
C THR A 124 -32.51 9.19 8.07
N SER A 125 -33.30 10.26 7.98
CA SER A 125 -32.88 11.59 8.40
C SER A 125 -32.51 11.67 9.88
N ASP A 126 -33.13 10.84 10.72
CA ASP A 126 -32.76 10.72 12.14
C ASP A 126 -31.39 10.06 12.32
N GLN A 127 -31.07 9.01 11.56
CA GLN A 127 -29.76 8.37 11.60
C GLN A 127 -28.66 9.33 11.13
N VAL A 128 -28.92 10.11 10.08
CA VAL A 128 -27.98 11.12 9.61
C VAL A 128 -27.77 12.21 10.64
N ARG A 129 -28.84 12.73 11.23
CA ARG A 129 -28.77 13.73 12.30
C ARG A 129 -27.99 13.22 13.51
N GLU A 130 -28.27 12.00 13.98
CA GLU A 130 -27.55 11.41 15.11
C GLU A 130 -26.08 11.22 14.80
N CYS A 131 -25.75 10.70 13.61
CA CYS A 131 -24.37 10.51 13.19
C CYS A 131 -23.61 11.84 13.11
N LYS A 132 -24.25 12.86 12.53
CA LYS A 132 -23.72 14.22 12.45
C LYS A 132 -23.42 14.81 13.81
N ASN A 133 -24.35 14.67 14.76
CA ASN A 133 -24.23 15.24 16.10
C ASN A 133 -23.08 14.60 16.90
N ARG A 134 -22.67 13.38 16.55
CA ARG A 134 -21.52 12.68 17.14
C ARG A 134 -20.19 13.01 16.45
N LEU A 135 -20.19 13.92 15.47
CA LEU A 135 -19.02 14.25 14.64
C LEU A 135 -18.41 13.01 13.96
N ASN A 136 -19.29 12.07 13.58
CA ASN A 136 -18.93 10.84 12.88
C ASN A 136 -19.20 10.97 11.38
N THR A 137 -18.74 10.00 10.60
CA THR A 137 -19.07 9.85 9.17
C THR A 137 -19.68 8.48 8.86
N PHE A 138 -20.15 8.28 7.63
CA PHE A 138 -20.69 6.99 7.20
C PHE A 138 -19.65 6.17 6.45
N GLY A 139 -19.48 4.93 6.87
CA GLY A 139 -18.77 3.89 6.13
C GLY A 139 -19.74 2.82 5.68
N PHE A 140 -19.45 2.17 4.55
CA PHE A 140 -20.24 1.04 4.08
C PHE A 140 -19.42 -0.06 3.43
N THR A 141 -19.97 -1.28 3.46
CA THR A 141 -19.50 -2.44 2.69
C THR A 141 -20.64 -3.04 1.90
N GLY A 142 -20.34 -3.66 0.76
CA GLY A 142 -21.35 -4.18 -0.17
C GLY A 142 -21.93 -3.09 -1.08
N ASN A 143 -22.55 -3.51 -2.18
CA ASN A 143 -23.06 -2.62 -3.21
C ASN A 143 -24.34 -1.91 -2.74
N LEU A 144 -24.43 -0.60 -2.93
CA LEU A 144 -25.57 0.24 -2.56
C LEU A 144 -26.83 -0.01 -3.42
N ASP A 145 -26.68 -0.62 -4.60
CA ASP A 145 -27.75 -0.81 -5.59
C ASP A 145 -28.40 -2.20 -5.55
N THR A 146 -27.65 -3.24 -5.14
CA THR A 146 -28.03 -4.64 -5.39
C THR A 146 -28.36 -5.43 -4.12
N ASP A 147 -27.66 -5.14 -3.02
CA ASP A 147 -27.75 -5.88 -1.77
C ASP A 147 -28.10 -4.93 -0.63
N LYS A 148 -28.58 -5.45 0.51
CA LYS A 148 -28.66 -4.66 1.76
C LYS A 148 -27.23 -4.34 2.20
N PRO A 149 -26.71 -3.12 1.94
CA PRO A 149 -25.32 -2.82 2.28
C PRO A 149 -25.19 -2.69 3.80
N ASP A 150 -24.03 -3.02 4.34
CA ASP A 150 -23.74 -2.78 5.75
C ASP A 150 -23.22 -1.35 5.90
N ILE A 151 -24.09 -0.43 6.29
CA ILE A 151 -23.80 0.98 6.50
C ILE A 151 -23.66 1.24 8.00
N ARG A 152 -22.57 1.89 8.39
CA ARG A 152 -22.26 2.22 9.78
C ARG A 152 -21.88 3.68 9.92
N CYS A 153 -22.42 4.32 10.96
CA CYS A 153 -21.90 5.57 11.47
C CYS A 153 -20.60 5.30 12.22
N ILE A 154 -19.46 5.71 11.67
CA ILE A 154 -18.12 5.45 12.15
C ILE A 154 -17.45 6.74 12.63
N TYR A 155 -16.69 6.63 13.71
CA TYR A 155 -15.94 7.75 14.25
C TYR A 155 -14.63 7.91 13.47
N GLN A 156 -14.37 9.13 13.03
CA GLN A 156 -13.07 9.51 12.50
C GLN A 156 -12.20 10.03 13.63
N ASN A 157 -11.10 9.32 13.87
CA ASN A 157 -10.11 9.79 14.84
C ASN A 157 -9.16 10.76 14.13
N GLU A 158 -9.53 12.05 14.10
CA GLU A 158 -8.72 13.10 13.45
C GLU A 158 -7.39 13.39 14.19
N SER A 159 -7.14 12.81 15.38
CA SER A 159 -5.99 13.19 16.21
C SER A 159 -5.55 12.15 17.24
N ALA A 160 -5.60 10.84 16.93
CA ALA A 160 -4.90 9.84 17.75
C ALA A 160 -3.39 10.05 17.57
N GLN A 161 -2.85 11.01 18.33
CA GLN A 161 -1.44 11.34 18.52
C GLN A 161 -0.55 10.73 17.42
N ASN A 162 -0.44 11.44 16.30
CA ASN A 162 0.56 11.11 15.29
C ASN A 162 1.93 11.43 15.91
N PHE A 163 2.45 10.53 16.74
CA PHE A 163 3.70 10.71 17.50
C PHE A 163 4.93 10.83 16.57
N PHE A 164 4.75 10.62 15.27
CA PHE A 164 5.74 10.87 14.23
C PHE A 164 5.93 12.37 13.93
N LEU A 165 4.95 13.22 14.21
CA LEU A 165 5.02 14.67 13.94
C LEU A 165 5.55 15.49 15.12
N SER A 166 5.77 14.85 16.28
CA SER A 166 6.33 15.47 17.48
C SER A 166 7.87 15.50 17.46
N GLN A 167 8.48 15.84 16.33
CA GLN A 167 9.93 16.02 16.26
C GLN A 167 10.26 17.50 16.53
N PRO A 168 11.14 17.83 17.51
CA PRO A 168 11.51 19.22 17.77
C PRO A 168 12.14 19.82 16.50
N GLY A 169 11.45 20.76 15.85
CA GLY A 169 11.90 21.41 14.61
C GLY A 169 11.06 21.11 13.36
N ALA A 170 10.04 20.25 13.44
CA ALA A 170 9.08 20.11 12.34
C ALA A 170 8.18 21.35 12.26
N VAL A 171 8.13 21.99 11.08
CA VAL A 171 7.17 23.05 10.78
C VAL A 171 5.77 22.48 10.98
N ALA A 172 4.94 23.16 11.76
CA ALA A 172 3.57 22.74 12.04
C ALA A 172 2.86 22.33 10.74
N PRO A 173 2.20 21.15 10.68
CA PRO A 173 1.40 20.81 9.52
C PRO A 173 0.35 21.91 9.37
N SER A 174 0.26 22.47 8.17
CA SER A 174 -0.85 23.31 7.74
C SER A 174 -2.14 22.61 8.15
N GLN A 175 -3.01 23.34 8.84
CA GLN A 175 -4.34 22.86 9.24
C GLN A 175 -5.00 22.21 8.02
N ASP A 176 -5.09 20.87 8.03
CA ASP A 176 -5.77 20.09 7.01
C ASP A 176 -7.19 20.64 6.92
N THR A 177 -7.44 21.38 5.84
CA THR A 177 -8.75 21.99 5.55
C THR A 177 -9.66 21.01 4.82
N GLU A 178 -9.22 19.75 4.70
CA GLU A 178 -9.98 18.65 4.12
C GLU A 178 -10.38 17.66 5.23
N ARG A 179 -11.46 18.01 5.93
CA ARG A 179 -12.16 17.06 6.78
C ARG A 179 -12.78 15.97 5.90
N PHE A 180 -12.33 14.74 6.09
CA PHE A 180 -13.01 13.55 5.60
C PHE A 180 -14.27 13.25 6.43
#